data_AF-A0A4U0P3D3-F1
#
_entry.id   AF-A0A4U0P3D3-F1
#
_cell.length_a   1.000
_cell.length_b   1.000
_cell.length_c   1.000
_cell.angle_alpha   90.00
_cell.angle_beta   90.00
_cell.angle_gamma   90.00
#
_symmetry.space_group_name_H-M   'P 1'
#
loop_
_entity.id
_entity.type
_entity.pdbx_description
1 polymer ?
#
loop_
_entity_poly.entity_id
_entity_poly.type
_entity_poly.pdbx_seq_one_letter_code
_entity_poly.pdbx_strand_id
1 'polypeptide(L)'
;MPDGLALEGVLTRLVPTSEDDLDLLAAWFATPDFVEHWGGAPKSREEVAEKYVGRRRSRVESFLVLAHGTPVGYAQYWHAGRAEGGIAPRRP
;
A
#
# COMPACT_ATOMS: atom_id res chain seq x y z
N MET A 1 -16.62 11.22 9.27
CA MET A 1 -15.59 10.59 8.43
C MET A 1 -14.59 9.96 9.39
N PRO A 2 -14.18 8.69 9.26
CA PRO A 2 -12.95 8.31 9.93
C PRO A 2 -11.84 8.99 9.11
N ASP A 3 -11.36 10.12 9.62
CA ASP A 3 -10.09 10.69 9.19
C ASP A 3 -9.06 9.58 9.40
N GLY A 4 -8.55 9.01 8.30
CA GLY A 4 -7.46 8.04 8.34
C GLY A 4 -6.27 8.73 8.99
N LEU A 5 -6.14 8.60 10.30
CA LEU A 5 -5.11 9.28 11.04
C LEU A 5 -3.77 8.75 10.55
N ALA A 6 -2.87 9.64 10.14
CA ALA A 6 -1.50 9.26 9.89
C ALA A 6 -0.92 8.60 11.14
N LEU A 7 -0.27 7.45 10.98
CA LEU A 7 0.37 6.76 12.09
C LEU A 7 1.79 7.31 12.21
N GLU A 8 2.09 7.92 13.35
CA GLU A 8 3.41 8.48 13.66
C GLU A 8 4.29 7.43 14.33
N GLY A 9 5.42 7.12 13.71
CA GLY A 9 6.53 6.39 14.29
C GLY A 9 7.70 7.32 14.62
N VAL A 10 8.72 6.79 15.29
CA VAL A 10 9.92 7.57 15.64
C VAL A 10 10.72 8.00 14.41
N LEU A 11 10.77 7.14 13.39
CA LEU A 11 11.56 7.36 12.15
C LEU A 11 10.70 7.45 10.90
N THR A 12 9.47 6.95 10.96
CA THR A 12 8.59 6.81 9.81
C THR A 12 7.20 7.29 10.14
N ARG A 13 6.49 7.74 9.11
CA ARG A 13 5.09 8.14 9.18
C ARG A 13 4.31 7.37 8.13
N LEU A 14 3.19 6.77 8.52
CA LEU A 14 2.28 6.15 7.57
C LEU A 14 1.13 7.12 7.30
N VAL A 15 0.98 7.56 6.06
CA VAL A 15 -0.13 8.41 5.63
C VAL A 15 -1.06 7.60 4.73
N PRO A 16 -2.40 7.71 4.87
CA PRO A 16 -3.32 7.02 3.95
C PRO A 16 -3.04 7.44 2.51
N THR A 17 -3.03 6.48 1.59
CA THR A 17 -2.85 6.81 0.17
C THR A 17 -4.08 7.52 -0.38
N SER A 18 -3.82 8.45 -1.29
CA SER A 18 -4.81 9.29 -1.96
C SER A 18 -4.60 9.25 -3.47
N GLU A 19 -5.55 9.82 -4.22
CA GLU A 19 -5.46 9.93 -5.68
C GLU A 19 -4.21 10.69 -6.15
N ASP A 20 -3.69 11.60 -5.33
CA ASP A 20 -2.47 12.36 -5.61
C ASP A 20 -1.21 11.48 -5.60
N ASP A 21 -1.25 10.31 -4.95
CA ASP A 21 -0.12 9.38 -4.87
C ASP A 21 -0.06 8.41 -6.07
N LEU A 22 -1.04 8.45 -6.97
CA LEU A 22 -1.18 7.49 -8.07
C LEU A 22 0.05 7.42 -8.96
N ASP A 23 0.62 8.58 -9.33
CA ASP A 23 1.75 8.61 -10.25
C ASP A 23 3.02 8.05 -9.60
N LEU A 24 3.23 8.34 -8.31
CA LEU A 24 4.32 7.76 -7.52
C LEU A 24 4.17 6.24 -7.41
N LEU A 25 2.98 5.77 -7.05
CA LEU A 25 2.71 4.34 -6.92
C LEU A 25 2.85 3.64 -8.27
N ALA A 26 2.34 4.21 -9.35
CA ALA A 26 2.49 3.64 -10.69
C ALA A 26 3.97 3.51 -11.09
N ALA A 27 4.83 4.49 -10.74
CA ALA A 27 6.26 4.40 -10.98
C ALA A 27 6.92 3.24 -10.21
N TRP A 28 6.57 3.07 -8.92
CA TRP A 28 7.08 1.95 -8.12
C TRP A 28 6.61 0.61 -8.64
N PHE A 29 5.31 0.46 -8.94
CA PHE A 29 4.74 -0.77 -9.47
C PHE A 29 5.19 -1.11 -10.90
N ALA A 30 5.87 -0.19 -11.58
CA ALA A 30 6.54 -0.43 -12.86
C ALA A 30 8.04 -0.78 -12.70
N THR A 31 8.62 -0.60 -11.51
CA THR A 31 10.05 -0.82 -11.26
C THR A 31 10.32 -2.27 -10.87
N PRO A 32 11.27 -2.97 -11.54
CA PRO A 32 11.57 -4.38 -11.27
C PRO A 32 11.88 -4.69 -9.80
N ASP A 33 12.70 -3.85 -9.15
CA ASP A 33 13.12 -4.04 -7.76
C ASP A 33 11.93 -4.06 -6.78
N PHE A 34 10.95 -3.19 -7.02
CA PHE A 34 9.74 -3.15 -6.19
C PHE A 34 8.84 -4.36 -6.48
N VAL A 35 8.70 -4.69 -7.76
CA VAL A 35 7.84 -5.77 -8.25
C VAL A 35 8.34 -7.16 -7.83
N GLU A 36 9.65 -7.38 -7.80
CA GLU A 36 10.26 -8.63 -7.33
C GLU A 36 9.81 -8.93 -5.89
N HIS A 37 9.76 -7.90 -5.05
CA HIS A 37 9.30 -8.01 -3.68
C HIS A 37 7.78 -7.88 -3.53
N TRP A 38 7.07 -7.51 -4.61
CA TRP A 38 5.64 -7.24 -4.63
C TRP A 38 4.92 -7.95 -5.78
N GLY A 39 4.58 -9.22 -5.55
CA GLY A 39 3.73 -10.01 -6.46
C GLY A 39 4.39 -10.47 -7.78
N GLY A 40 5.64 -10.06 -8.05
CA GLY A 40 6.47 -10.60 -9.13
C GLY A 40 6.12 -10.16 -10.55
N ALA A 41 5.13 -9.29 -10.74
CA ALA A 41 4.77 -8.74 -12.05
C ALA A 41 4.43 -7.23 -11.99
N PRO A 42 4.95 -6.41 -12.93
CA PRO A 42 4.67 -4.99 -12.97
C PRO A 42 3.19 -4.74 -13.25
N LYS A 43 2.66 -3.62 -12.73
CA LYS A 43 1.24 -3.26 -12.87
C LYS A 43 1.08 -2.01 -13.70
N SER A 44 -0.01 -1.94 -14.47
CA SER A 44 -0.36 -0.72 -15.19
C SER A 44 -0.84 0.36 -14.22
N ARG A 45 -0.74 1.64 -14.62
CA ARG A 45 -1.28 2.77 -13.84
C ARG A 45 -2.76 2.60 -13.52
N GLU A 46 -3.54 2.05 -14.46
CA GLU A 46 -4.97 1.76 -14.26
C GLU A 46 -5.19 0.71 -13.18
N GLU A 47 -4.41 -0.39 -13.21
CA GLU A 47 -4.47 -1.40 -12.14
C GLU A 47 -4.06 -0.84 -10.78
N VAL A 48 -3.09 0.09 -10.75
CA VAL A 48 -2.65 0.76 -9.53
C VAL A 48 -3.77 1.64 -8.98
N ALA A 49 -4.39 2.46 -9.84
CA ALA A 49 -5.53 3.30 -9.47
C ALA A 49 -6.69 2.47 -8.88
N GLU A 50 -7.02 1.37 -9.55
CA GLU A 50 -8.15 0.52 -9.18
C GLU A 50 -7.98 -0.24 -7.86
N LYS A 51 -6.74 -0.62 -7.52
CA LYS A 51 -6.46 -1.56 -6.41
C LYS A 51 -5.75 -0.90 -5.22
N TYR A 52 -5.02 0.18 -5.43
CA TYR A 52 -4.08 0.73 -4.44
C TYR A 52 -4.36 2.19 -4.07
N VAL A 53 -5.22 2.89 -4.82
CA VAL A 53 -5.44 4.34 -4.69
C VAL A 53 -6.90 4.69 -4.34
N GLY A 54 -7.64 3.77 -3.74
CA GLY A 54 -9.04 4.05 -3.41
C GLY A 54 -9.60 3.22 -2.26
N ARG A 55 -10.59 3.79 -1.59
CA ARG A 55 -11.45 3.19 -0.53
C ARG A 55 -12.28 1.98 -1.01
N ARG A 56 -11.86 1.30 -2.07
CA ARG A 56 -12.66 0.28 -2.79
C ARG A 56 -12.97 -0.94 -1.92
N ARG A 57 -12.23 -1.15 -0.83
CA ARG A 57 -12.59 -2.15 0.19
C ARG A 57 -12.60 -1.49 1.55
N SER A 58 -13.77 -1.42 2.17
CA SER A 58 -13.97 -0.99 3.56
C SER A 58 -13.16 -1.79 4.60
N ARG A 59 -12.49 -2.86 4.17
CA ARG A 59 -11.63 -3.71 4.99
C ARG A 59 -10.14 -3.56 4.69
N VAL A 60 -9.74 -2.91 3.60
CA VAL A 60 -8.33 -2.77 3.24
C VAL A 60 -7.96 -1.30 3.31
N GLU A 61 -7.01 -0.98 4.15
CA GLU A 61 -6.46 0.37 4.23
C GLU A 61 -5.02 0.37 3.74
N SER A 62 -4.73 1.36 2.90
CA SER A 62 -3.48 1.51 2.18
C SER A 62 -2.76 2.76 2.67
N PHE A 63 -1.46 2.64 2.91
CA PHE A 63 -0.62 3.71 3.45
C PHE A 63 0.66 3.85 2.65
N LEU A 64 1.08 5.09 2.48
CA LEU A 64 2.41 5.45 2.06
C LEU A 64 3.30 5.55 3.30
N VAL A 65 4.46 4.89 3.27
CA VAL A 65 5.47 4.99 4.31
C VAL A 65 6.40 6.14 3.93
N LEU A 66 6.41 7.18 4.76
CA LEU A 66 7.30 8.32 4.66
C LEU A 66 8.45 8.19 5.66
N ALA A 67 9.68 8.42 5.23
CA ALA A 67 10.83 8.63 6.11
C ALA A 67 11.33 10.06 5.90
N HIS A 68 11.38 10.87 6.96
CA HIS A 68 11.75 12.29 6.88
C HIS A 68 10.94 13.09 5.82
N GLY A 69 9.68 12.73 5.59
CA GLY A 69 8.80 13.36 4.60
C GLY A 69 8.94 12.83 3.17
N THR A 70 9.91 11.94 2.91
CA THR A 70 10.11 11.31 1.61
C THR A 70 9.39 9.96 1.57
N PRO A 71 8.61 9.67 0.51
CA PRO A 71 8.05 8.34 0.29
C PRO A 71 9.15 7.29 0.09
N VAL A 72 9.16 6.27 0.96
CA VAL A 72 10.15 5.19 0.93
C VAL A 72 9.52 3.81 0.78
N GLY A 73 8.20 3.70 0.88
CA GLY A 73 7.53 2.43 0.68
C GLY A 73 6.02 2.52 0.76
N TYR A 74 5.39 1.37 0.59
CA TYR A 74 3.94 1.21 0.59
C TYR A 74 3.56 0.08 1.53
N ALA A 75 2.53 0.31 2.35
CA ALA A 75 2.00 -0.66 3.29
C ALA A 75 0.49 -0.81 3.05
N GLN A 76 0.01 -2.05 3.12
CA GLN A 76 -1.41 -2.33 3.09
C GLN A 76 -1.75 -3.24 4.24
N TYR A 77 -2.81 -2.92 4.96
CA TYR A 77 -3.34 -3.81 5.98
C TYR A 77 -4.78 -4.18 5.63
N TRP A 78 -5.11 -5.45 5.87
CA TRP A 78 -6.44 -5.96 5.71
C TRP A 78 -7.04 -6.26 7.08
N HIS A 79 -8.18 -5.66 7.38
CA HIS A 79 -9.07 -6.08 8.46
C HIS A 79 -9.61 -7.48 8.11
N ALA A 80 -8.85 -8.51 8.47
CA ALA A 80 -9.38 -9.85 8.52
C ALA A 80 -10.48 -9.87 9.58
N GLY A 81 -11.70 -10.25 9.18
CA GLY A 81 -12.68 -10.68 10.17
C GLY A 81 -12.10 -11.84 11.00
N ARG A 82 -12.70 -12.14 12.15
CA ARG A 82 -12.26 -13.17 13.14
C ARG A 82 -11.91 -14.57 12.55
N ALA A 83 -12.18 -14.83 11.27
CA ALA A 83 -11.92 -16.09 10.57
C ALA A 83 -10.86 -16.02 9.44
N GLU A 84 -10.27 -14.88 9.10
CA GLU A 84 -9.50 -14.74 7.84
C GLU A 84 -8.07 -14.19 7.99
N GLY A 85 -7.54 -14.13 9.22
CA GLY A 85 -6.19 -13.65 9.50
C GLY A 85 -5.13 -14.75 9.31
N GLY A 86 -4.92 -15.20 8.07
CA GLY A 86 -3.90 -16.19 7.74
C GLY A 86 -2.65 -15.54 7.14
N ILE A 87 -1.49 -15.69 7.78
CA ILE A 87 -0.19 -15.50 7.10
C ILE A 87 -0.14 -16.57 6.00
N ALA A 88 -0.22 -16.17 4.74
CA ALA A 88 -0.07 -17.11 3.64
C ALA A 88 1.36 -17.70 3.70
N PRO A 89 1.53 -19.02 3.87
CA PRO A 89 2.85 -19.61 3.80
C PRO A 89 3.39 -19.42 2.38
N ARG A 90 4.56 -18.79 2.25
CA ARG A 90 5.35 -18.88 1.02
C ARG A 90 5.55 -20.36 0.71
N ARG A 91 5.04 -20.84 -0.43
CA ARG A 91 5.40 -22.17 -0.94
C ARG A 91 6.88 -22.18 -1.35
N PRO A 92 7.59 -23.28 -1.11
CA PRO A 92 9.01 -23.44 -1.40
C PRO A 92 9.31 -23.44 -2.90
#